data_AF-A0A524HH99-F1
#
_entry.id   AF-A0A524HH99-F1
#
_cell.length_a   1.000
_cell.length_b   1.000
_cell.length_c   1.000
_cell.angle_alpha   90.00
_cell.angle_beta   90.00
_cell.angle_gamma   90.00
#
_symmetry.space_group_name_H-M   'P 1'
#
loop_
_entity.id
_entity.type
_entity.pdbx_description
1 polymer ?
#
loop_
_entity_poly.entity_id
_entity_poly.type
_entity_poly.pdbx_seq_one_letter_code
_entity_poly.pdbx_strand_id
1 'polypeptide(L)'
;MKLRLALGLALCACLAPASLSAQVATGDSAWSAGEYYRARLAYEAALKDDPGIARALYRLGILASWDGRLDSSLTLLARARAIEPRDPEIRLHQAKVLSWAGRYRDAVVKYDSLLAEDPSNRQVALGRARTLSWSGRLDEADGGYATMLARDPSDVEALAGRGQVALWSGDRDRAADWFQHALELDPGHMLSLLGMAQVRQYQTRPDEATQYINQALAVAPKDRDVLRTAGEIRALRRTQLEATLGWSRDSDKNILWWQKIGASYVPAAGLRMFGSVGLAEASDPFRNATRFWVEGGGTYGFHRTTATAAIGLRSLSSDTNDDTILGTWRAYIGQRLSRTASAGLGYSRYAFDETALLISQALRVDEIAADGSVVLRPKLTLTGTAAYAFFDDGNRRPSGSLSLMQRIANNYSAGLYGRVMGYKQDGFGYFTPDMFFVAEGRGTYWRTMGSWTTSLAAGLGLQQAGSDGSAQFEYNFEARLARRWGAINEVALVGALSNSQVSSTTGAFRYYTALLTARIGL
;
A
#
# COMPACT_ATOMS: atom_id res chain seq x y z
N MET A 1 64.42 32.63 55.11
CA MET A 1 63.59 33.57 54.32
C MET A 1 64.43 33.95 53.09
N LYS A 2 64.26 33.49 51.84
CA LYS A 2 63.14 33.09 50.96
C LYS A 2 63.66 31.98 49.99
N LEU A 3 63.04 30.83 49.76
CA LEU A 3 61.84 30.45 48.96
C LEU A 3 62.05 30.32 47.41
N ARG A 4 62.01 29.05 46.93
CA ARG A 4 61.44 28.44 45.67
C ARG A 4 61.95 28.88 44.28
N LEU A 5 62.44 27.99 43.40
CA LEU A 5 61.83 26.89 42.60
C LEU A 5 61.08 27.31 41.30
N ALA A 6 61.70 26.94 40.16
CA ALA A 6 61.14 26.39 38.91
C ALA A 6 60.23 27.21 37.96
N LEU A 7 60.22 26.72 36.70
CA LEU A 7 59.47 27.09 35.48
C LEU A 7 60.07 28.22 34.62
N GLY A 8 60.33 28.04 33.32
CA GLY A 8 60.16 26.87 32.45
C GLY A 8 60.84 27.08 31.10
N LEU A 9 61.46 26.02 30.58
CA LEU A 9 61.91 25.93 29.20
C LEU A 9 60.95 24.97 28.49
N ALA A 10 60.05 25.55 27.69
CA ALA A 10 59.19 24.81 26.78
C ALA A 10 60.07 24.11 25.73
N LEU A 11 60.21 22.79 25.85
CA LEU A 11 60.65 21.95 24.75
C LEU A 11 59.52 21.93 23.71
N CYS A 12 59.69 22.69 22.62
CA CYS A 12 59.06 22.40 21.34
C CYS A 12 59.73 21.14 20.78
N ALA A 13 59.34 19.96 21.27
CA ALA A 13 59.64 18.71 20.59
C ALA A 13 58.81 18.69 19.30
N CYS A 14 59.46 18.96 18.16
CA CYS A 14 58.96 18.55 16.87
C CYS A 14 58.91 17.01 16.88
N LEU A 15 57.76 16.46 17.28
CA LEU A 15 57.47 15.03 17.12
C LEU A 15 57.54 14.75 15.62
N ALA A 16 58.55 13.98 15.20
CA ALA A 16 58.56 13.39 13.88
C ALA A 16 57.20 12.71 13.62
N PRO A 17 56.62 12.81 12.42
CA PRO A 17 55.40 12.09 12.10
C PRO A 17 55.61 10.62 12.45
N ALA A 18 54.65 10.04 13.18
CA ALA A 18 54.72 8.64 13.61
C ALA A 18 54.98 7.74 12.38
N SER A 19 55.75 6.67 12.52
CA SER A 19 56.02 5.76 11.41
C SER A 19 54.73 5.23 10.80
N LEU A 20 54.75 4.87 9.52
CA LEU A 20 53.59 4.33 8.79
C LEU A 20 52.90 3.19 9.57
N SER A 21 53.69 2.26 10.11
CA SER A 21 53.23 1.14 10.94
C SER A 21 52.55 1.62 12.22
N ALA A 22 53.07 2.66 12.87
CA ALA A 22 52.48 3.25 14.06
C ALA A 22 51.18 3.99 13.76
N GLN A 23 51.05 4.64 12.60
CA GLN A 23 49.83 5.32 12.17
C GLN A 23 48.70 4.30 11.88
N VAL A 24 49.00 3.21 11.16
CA VAL A 24 48.02 2.13 10.91
C VAL A 24 47.62 1.45 12.21
N ALA A 25 48.56 1.15 13.11
CA ALA A 25 48.26 0.56 14.42
C ALA A 25 47.41 1.49 15.30
N THR A 26 47.67 2.81 15.25
CA THR A 26 46.83 3.81 15.92
C THR A 26 45.41 3.79 15.35
N GLY A 27 45.27 3.70 14.02
CA GLY A 27 43.99 3.57 13.34
C GLY A 27 43.21 2.31 13.72
N ASP A 28 43.89 1.16 13.78
CA ASP A 28 43.29 -0.13 14.18
C ASP A 28 42.89 -0.14 15.67
N SER A 29 43.71 0.48 16.53
CA SER A 29 43.39 0.65 17.96
C SER A 29 42.16 1.53 18.16
N ALA A 30 42.13 2.72 17.52
CA ALA A 30 40.98 3.62 17.57
C ALA A 30 39.72 2.98 16.96
N TRP A 31 39.87 2.20 15.89
CA TRP A 31 38.78 1.41 15.30
C TRP A 31 38.19 0.43 16.30
N SER A 32 39.05 -0.31 17.00
CA SER A 32 38.65 -1.31 18.00
C SER A 32 37.99 -0.66 19.23
N ALA A 33 38.37 0.57 19.56
CA ALA A 33 37.76 1.37 20.61
C ALA A 33 36.43 2.06 20.21
N GLY A 34 36.00 1.94 18.94
CA GLY A 34 34.81 2.62 18.42
C GLY A 34 35.01 4.13 18.17
N GLU A 35 36.25 4.63 18.28
CA GLU A 35 36.60 6.03 18.04
C GLU A 35 36.77 6.30 16.52
N TYR A 36 35.71 6.08 15.74
CA TYR A 36 35.77 6.06 14.28
C TYR A 36 36.28 7.36 13.64
N TYR A 37 36.06 8.51 14.28
CA TYR A 37 36.62 9.79 13.83
C TYR A 37 38.15 9.80 13.93
N ARG A 38 38.72 9.32 15.04
CA ARG A 38 40.16 9.19 15.23
C ARG A 38 40.76 8.13 14.32
N ALA A 39 40.07 6.99 14.17
CA ALA A 39 40.48 5.94 13.24
C ALA A 39 40.59 6.49 11.81
N ARG A 40 39.60 7.28 11.36
CA ARG A 40 39.62 7.96 10.06
C ARG A 40 40.87 8.81 9.87
N LEU A 41 41.15 9.71 10.82
CA LEU A 41 42.30 10.61 10.74
C LEU A 41 43.63 9.84 10.67
N ALA A 42 43.77 8.78 11.45
CA ALA A 42 44.96 7.94 11.45
C ALA A 42 45.15 7.19 10.11
N TYR A 43 44.09 6.63 9.54
CA TYR A 43 44.17 5.99 8.21
C TYR A 43 44.42 6.98 7.07
N GLU A 44 43.83 8.18 7.13
CA GLU A 44 44.08 9.24 6.15
C GLU A 44 45.52 9.75 6.21
N ALA A 45 46.10 9.86 7.41
CA ALA A 45 47.51 10.16 7.58
C ALA A 45 48.38 9.04 6.98
N ALA A 46 48.08 7.78 7.29
CA ALA A 46 48.84 6.64 6.77
C ALA A 46 48.83 6.60 5.23
N LEU A 47 47.69 6.92 4.60
CA LEU A 47 47.58 6.94 3.14
C LEU A 47 48.23 8.16 2.47
N LYS A 48 48.55 9.23 3.21
CA LYS A 48 49.38 10.32 2.67
C LYS A 48 50.83 9.87 2.51
N ASP A 49 51.31 9.08 3.46
CA ASP A 49 52.68 8.57 3.46
C ASP A 49 52.82 7.35 2.52
N ASP A 50 51.84 6.44 2.51
CA ASP A 50 51.78 5.30 1.57
C ASP A 50 50.34 5.07 1.05
N PRO A 51 50.06 5.45 -0.22
CA PRO A 51 48.75 5.23 -0.85
C PRO A 51 48.35 3.75 -1.06
N GLY A 52 49.27 2.81 -0.83
CA GLY A 52 49.15 1.37 -1.08
C GLY A 52 48.73 0.51 0.12
N ILE A 53 48.30 1.13 1.23
CA ILE A 53 47.88 0.34 2.40
C ILE A 53 46.45 -0.18 2.23
N ALA A 54 46.30 -1.44 1.82
CA ALA A 54 45.00 -2.09 1.62
C ALA A 54 44.09 -2.02 2.85
N ARG A 55 44.63 -2.26 4.06
CA ARG A 55 43.88 -2.16 5.33
C ARG A 55 43.30 -0.76 5.55
N ALA A 56 44.07 0.30 5.35
CA ALA A 56 43.63 1.68 5.55
C ALA A 56 42.57 2.07 4.50
N LEU A 57 42.78 1.70 3.23
CA LEU A 57 41.79 1.88 2.16
C LEU A 57 40.47 1.16 2.46
N TYR A 58 40.55 -0.09 2.92
CA TYR A 58 39.40 -0.90 3.31
C TYR A 58 38.61 -0.26 4.46
N ARG A 59 39.29 0.13 5.54
CA ARG A 59 38.66 0.76 6.72
C ARG A 59 38.02 2.10 6.38
N LEU A 60 38.70 2.95 5.61
CA LEU A 60 38.11 4.20 5.10
C LEU A 60 36.94 3.95 4.15
N GLY A 61 36.99 2.87 3.35
CA GLY A 61 35.88 2.43 2.52
C GLY A 61 34.64 2.08 3.35
N ILE A 62 34.80 1.36 4.47
CA ILE A 62 33.69 1.07 5.39
C ILE A 62 33.13 2.36 5.98
N LEU A 63 34.00 3.25 6.50
CA LEU A 63 33.55 4.53 7.08
C LEU A 63 32.80 5.39 6.06
N ALA A 64 33.30 5.47 4.82
CA ALA A 64 32.61 6.16 3.73
C ALA A 64 31.23 5.56 3.44
N SER A 65 31.07 4.23 3.57
CA SER A 65 29.75 3.60 3.40
C SER A 65 28.77 3.97 4.51
N TRP A 66 29.24 4.09 5.76
CA TRP A 66 28.42 4.52 6.89
C TRP A 66 28.03 6.00 6.78
N ASP A 67 28.89 6.83 6.19
CA ASP A 67 28.57 8.22 5.86
C ASP A 67 27.58 8.36 4.69
N GLY A 68 27.20 7.26 4.03
CA GLY A 68 26.36 7.28 2.83
C GLY A 68 27.11 7.68 1.55
N ARG A 69 28.43 7.84 1.58
CA ARG A 69 29.28 8.16 0.42
C ARG A 69 29.65 6.89 -0.34
N LEU A 70 28.64 6.26 -0.94
CA LEU A 70 28.75 4.92 -1.50
C LEU A 70 29.74 4.83 -2.68
N ASP A 71 29.78 5.82 -3.57
CA ASP A 71 30.74 5.83 -4.69
C ASP A 71 32.19 6.00 -4.21
N SER A 72 32.42 6.85 -3.21
CA SER A 72 33.73 7.00 -2.58
C SER A 72 34.16 5.70 -1.90
N SER A 73 33.23 5.04 -1.21
CA SER A 73 33.45 3.73 -0.60
C SER A 73 33.87 2.69 -1.65
N LEU A 74 33.13 2.59 -2.77
CA LEU A 74 33.46 1.66 -3.87
C LEU A 74 34.83 1.95 -4.47
N THR A 75 35.22 3.22 -4.61
CA THR A 75 36.54 3.62 -5.12
C THR A 75 37.66 3.17 -4.18
N LEU A 76 37.51 3.42 -2.88
CA LEU A 76 38.48 3.01 -1.86
C LEU A 76 38.61 1.49 -1.80
N LEU A 77 37.48 0.78 -1.78
CA LEU A 77 37.46 -0.67 -1.78
C LEU A 77 38.05 -1.25 -3.07
N ALA A 78 37.82 -0.62 -4.23
CA ALA A 78 38.40 -1.07 -5.50
C ALA A 78 39.93 -0.98 -5.49
N ARG A 79 40.48 0.10 -4.93
CA ARG A 79 41.93 0.25 -4.69
C ARG A 79 42.44 -0.82 -3.73
N ALA A 80 41.76 -1.05 -2.61
CA ALA A 80 42.13 -2.10 -1.66
C ALA A 80 42.18 -3.49 -2.34
N ARG A 81 41.17 -3.82 -3.15
CA ARG A 81 41.13 -5.08 -3.92
C ARG A 81 42.19 -5.16 -5.01
N ALA A 82 42.64 -4.05 -5.60
CA ALA A 82 43.72 -4.08 -6.57
C ALA A 82 45.04 -4.55 -5.92
N ILE A 83 45.19 -4.30 -4.63
CA ILE A 83 46.37 -4.67 -3.82
C ILE A 83 46.20 -6.07 -3.25
N GLU A 84 45.01 -6.39 -2.72
CA GLU A 84 44.66 -7.69 -2.15
C GLU A 84 43.45 -8.30 -2.89
N PRO A 85 43.66 -8.92 -4.07
CA PRO A 85 42.55 -9.31 -4.96
C PRO A 85 41.71 -10.47 -4.46
N ARG A 86 42.24 -11.31 -3.56
CA ARG A 86 41.58 -12.51 -3.03
C ARG A 86 41.04 -12.34 -1.61
N ASP A 87 41.21 -11.18 -0.99
CA ASP A 87 40.70 -10.95 0.35
C ASP A 87 39.15 -11.04 0.35
N PRO A 88 38.55 -12.00 1.08
CA PRO A 88 37.10 -12.19 1.08
C PRO A 88 36.34 -11.06 1.77
N GLU A 89 36.93 -10.40 2.77
CA GLU A 89 36.32 -9.30 3.52
C GLU A 89 36.20 -8.03 2.66
N ILE A 90 37.25 -7.68 1.91
CA ILE A 90 37.22 -6.57 0.94
C ILE A 90 36.15 -6.83 -0.12
N ARG A 91 36.12 -8.03 -0.71
CA ARG A 91 35.14 -8.40 -1.74
C ARG A 91 33.71 -8.41 -1.21
N LEU A 92 33.50 -8.92 0.01
CA LEU A 92 32.20 -8.96 0.65
C LEU A 92 31.69 -7.55 0.98
N HIS A 93 32.53 -6.65 1.50
CA HIS A 93 32.13 -5.26 1.70
C HIS A 93 31.86 -4.53 0.38
N GLN A 94 32.62 -4.78 -0.69
CA GLN A 94 32.27 -4.27 -2.02
C GLN A 94 30.87 -4.71 -2.45
N ALA A 95 30.52 -5.99 -2.28
CA ALA A 95 29.20 -6.51 -2.63
C ALA A 95 28.08 -5.84 -1.79
N LYS A 96 28.31 -5.62 -0.49
CA LYS A 96 27.38 -4.90 0.41
C LYS A 96 27.17 -3.46 -0.06
N VAL A 97 28.23 -2.71 -0.35
CA VAL A 97 28.14 -1.32 -0.78
C VAL A 97 27.46 -1.20 -2.15
N LEU A 98 27.75 -2.11 -3.09
CA LEU A 98 27.03 -2.17 -4.37
C LEU A 98 25.52 -2.37 -4.17
N SER A 99 25.13 -3.18 -3.17
CA SER A 99 23.73 -3.41 -2.83
C SER A 99 23.06 -2.15 -2.29
N TRP A 100 23.73 -1.45 -1.36
CA TRP A 100 23.24 -0.17 -0.82
C TRP A 100 23.18 0.94 -1.88
N ALA A 101 24.08 0.90 -2.87
CA ALA A 101 24.12 1.84 -3.98
C ALA A 101 23.05 1.58 -5.05
N GLY A 102 22.19 0.57 -4.88
CA GLY A 102 21.19 0.19 -5.89
C GLY A 102 21.76 -0.51 -7.12
N ARG A 103 23.07 -0.82 -7.14
CA ARG A 103 23.76 -1.54 -8.22
C ARG A 103 23.57 -3.05 -8.05
N TYR A 104 22.31 -3.48 -8.01
CA TYR A 104 21.93 -4.83 -7.60
C TYR A 104 22.52 -5.94 -8.47
N ARG A 105 22.60 -5.75 -9.79
CA ARG A 105 23.18 -6.74 -10.70
C ARG A 105 24.66 -6.99 -10.39
N ASP A 106 25.43 -5.93 -10.24
CA ASP A 106 26.86 -6.01 -9.91
C ASP A 106 27.07 -6.65 -8.54
N ALA A 107 26.24 -6.29 -7.56
CA ALA A 107 26.29 -6.86 -6.22
C ALA A 107 26.05 -8.38 -6.23
N VAL A 108 25.01 -8.85 -6.94
CA VAL A 108 24.69 -10.29 -7.05
C VAL A 108 25.86 -11.05 -7.67
N VAL A 109 26.48 -10.54 -8.74
CA VAL A 109 27.67 -11.17 -9.35
C VAL A 109 28.82 -11.31 -8.35
N LYS A 110 29.04 -10.29 -7.49
CA LYS A 110 30.07 -10.37 -6.45
C LYS A 110 29.75 -11.39 -5.36
N TYR A 111 28.51 -11.44 -4.90
CA TYR A 111 28.09 -12.49 -3.96
C TYR A 111 28.18 -13.89 -4.57
N ASP A 112 27.78 -14.07 -5.84
CA ASP A 112 27.90 -15.34 -6.55
C ASP A 112 29.36 -15.81 -6.62
N SER A 113 30.30 -14.90 -6.90
CA SER A 113 31.72 -15.24 -6.93
C SER A 113 32.26 -15.68 -5.55
N LEU A 114 31.75 -15.09 -4.46
CA LEU A 114 32.13 -15.48 -3.10
C LEU A 114 31.52 -16.83 -2.70
N LEU A 115 30.26 -17.09 -3.09
CA LEU A 115 29.60 -18.37 -2.85
C LEU A 115 30.16 -19.51 -3.69
N ALA A 116 30.76 -19.22 -4.85
CA ALA A 116 31.44 -20.23 -5.64
C ALA A 116 32.71 -20.76 -4.94
N GLU A 117 33.35 -19.92 -4.12
CA GLU A 117 34.53 -20.30 -3.32
C GLU A 117 34.13 -20.94 -1.99
N ASP A 118 33.13 -20.38 -1.31
CA ASP A 118 32.56 -20.93 -0.09
C ASP A 118 31.02 -20.95 -0.15
N PRO A 119 30.43 -22.06 -0.63
CA PRO A 119 28.98 -22.23 -0.71
C PRO A 119 28.27 -22.24 0.65
N SER A 120 29.02 -22.39 1.75
CA SER A 120 28.50 -22.47 3.12
C SER A 120 28.46 -21.11 3.82
N ASN A 121 29.07 -20.07 3.22
CA ASN A 121 29.18 -18.75 3.83
C ASN A 121 27.81 -18.09 4.03
N ARG A 122 27.29 -18.18 5.25
CA ARG A 122 25.98 -17.63 5.62
C ARG A 122 25.87 -16.13 5.34
N GLN A 123 26.91 -15.36 5.65
CA GLN A 123 26.89 -13.90 5.49
C GLN A 123 26.80 -13.48 4.02
N VAL A 124 27.49 -14.20 3.14
CA VAL A 124 27.45 -13.98 1.69
C VAL A 124 26.09 -14.41 1.13
N ALA A 125 25.56 -15.56 1.56
CA ALA A 125 24.24 -16.05 1.16
C ALA A 125 23.12 -15.07 1.57
N LEU A 126 23.15 -14.57 2.81
CA LEU A 126 22.22 -13.57 3.33
C LEU A 126 22.30 -12.26 2.53
N GLY A 127 23.52 -11.77 2.27
CA GLY A 127 23.75 -10.57 1.47
C GLY A 127 23.14 -10.70 0.07
N ARG A 128 23.39 -11.83 -0.61
CA ARG A 128 22.81 -12.12 -1.92
C ARG A 128 21.28 -12.12 -1.89
N ALA A 129 20.68 -12.86 -0.96
CA ALA A 129 19.23 -12.98 -0.85
C ALA A 129 18.56 -11.63 -0.61
N ARG A 130 19.11 -10.79 0.29
CA ARG A 130 18.64 -9.42 0.53
C ARG A 130 18.72 -8.54 -0.71
N THR A 131 19.83 -8.59 -1.44
CA THR A 131 20.01 -7.83 -2.69
C THR A 131 19.02 -8.26 -3.76
N LEU A 132 18.73 -9.57 -3.87
CA LEU A 132 17.68 -10.07 -4.75
C LEU A 132 16.31 -9.53 -4.34
N SER A 133 15.99 -9.52 -3.03
CA SER A 133 14.76 -8.92 -2.52
C SER A 133 14.64 -7.45 -2.91
N TRP A 134 15.67 -6.63 -2.68
CA TRP A 134 15.67 -5.20 -3.03
C TRP A 134 15.58 -4.94 -4.53
N SER A 135 16.10 -5.85 -5.36
CA SER A 135 16.00 -5.77 -6.82
C SER A 135 14.62 -6.17 -7.38
N GLY A 136 13.70 -6.62 -6.53
CA GLY A 136 12.38 -7.12 -6.93
C GLY A 136 12.37 -8.54 -7.49
N ARG A 137 13.52 -9.25 -7.48
CA ARG A 137 13.65 -10.66 -7.88
C ARG A 137 13.20 -11.57 -6.72
N LEU A 138 11.92 -11.43 -6.35
CA LEU A 138 11.35 -11.99 -5.12
C LEU A 138 11.39 -13.52 -5.08
N ASP A 139 11.13 -14.21 -6.20
CA ASP A 139 11.13 -15.68 -6.26
C ASP A 139 12.53 -16.25 -6.01
N GLU A 140 13.56 -15.63 -6.60
CA GLU A 140 14.95 -16.03 -6.39
C GLU A 140 15.43 -15.71 -4.97
N ALA A 141 14.96 -14.61 -4.39
CA ALA A 141 15.23 -14.28 -2.99
C ALA A 141 14.60 -15.30 -2.04
N ASP A 142 13.33 -15.69 -2.26
CA ASP A 142 12.64 -16.71 -1.45
C ASP A 142 13.38 -18.05 -1.50
N GLY A 143 13.82 -18.47 -2.70
CA GLY A 143 14.64 -19.68 -2.86
C GLY A 143 15.98 -19.60 -2.15
N GLY A 144 16.64 -18.44 -2.17
CA GLY A 144 17.88 -18.18 -1.43
C GLY A 144 17.71 -18.33 0.08
N TYR A 145 16.70 -17.66 0.66
CA TYR A 145 16.40 -17.80 2.08
C TYR A 145 15.93 -19.21 2.46
N ALA A 146 15.14 -19.88 1.61
CA ALA A 146 14.72 -21.25 1.85
C ALA A 146 15.92 -22.21 1.93
N THR A 147 16.94 -22.00 1.10
CA THR A 147 18.20 -22.78 1.15
C THR A 147 18.96 -22.54 2.45
N MET A 148 18.97 -21.30 2.96
CA MET A 148 19.55 -20.99 4.27
C MET A 148 18.80 -21.72 5.39
N LEU A 149 17.46 -21.66 5.39
CA LEU A 149 16.62 -22.31 6.40
C LEU A 149 16.67 -23.84 6.36
N ALA A 150 16.94 -24.43 5.18
CA ALA A 150 17.17 -25.87 5.08
C ALA A 150 18.45 -26.31 5.80
N ARG A 151 19.43 -25.41 5.96
CA ARG A 151 20.68 -25.66 6.70
C ARG A 151 20.56 -25.31 8.17
N ASP A 152 19.94 -24.17 8.46
CA ASP A 152 19.65 -23.70 9.81
C ASP A 152 18.21 -23.19 9.90
N PRO A 153 17.27 -24.04 10.38
CA PRO A 153 15.88 -23.65 10.55
C PRO A 153 15.66 -22.52 11.57
N SER A 154 16.65 -22.23 12.42
CA SER A 154 16.59 -21.19 13.45
C SER A 154 17.21 -19.85 13.02
N ASP A 155 17.61 -19.73 11.75
CA ASP A 155 18.17 -18.48 11.22
C ASP A 155 17.12 -17.36 11.17
N VAL A 156 17.11 -16.53 12.21
CA VAL A 156 16.18 -15.39 12.40
C VAL A 156 16.19 -14.43 11.21
N GLU A 157 17.36 -14.19 10.60
CA GLU A 157 17.49 -13.23 9.50
C GLU A 157 16.98 -13.81 8.18
N ALA A 158 17.13 -15.11 7.97
CA ALA A 158 16.52 -15.80 6.84
C ALA A 158 14.98 -15.89 7.00
N LEU A 159 14.48 -16.16 8.20
CA LEU A 159 13.05 -16.13 8.51
C LEU A 159 12.46 -14.73 8.24
N ALA A 160 13.05 -13.68 8.83
CA ALA A 160 12.63 -12.30 8.61
C ALA A 160 12.76 -11.88 7.13
N GLY A 161 13.81 -12.33 6.44
CA GLY A 161 13.99 -12.16 5.01
C GLY A 161 12.84 -12.74 4.18
N ARG A 162 12.39 -13.98 4.48
CA ARG A 162 11.21 -14.56 3.83
C ARG A 162 9.92 -13.83 4.19
N GLY A 163 9.79 -13.36 5.44
CA GLY A 163 8.68 -12.50 5.85
C GLY A 163 8.60 -11.23 5.00
N GLN A 164 9.74 -10.58 4.76
CA GLN A 164 9.84 -9.38 3.95
C GLN A 164 9.54 -9.65 2.47
N VAL A 165 10.04 -10.75 1.92
CA VAL A 165 9.73 -11.19 0.54
C VAL A 165 8.24 -11.48 0.38
N ALA A 166 7.65 -12.21 1.32
CA ALA A 166 6.21 -12.50 1.34
C ALA A 166 5.39 -11.19 1.39
N LEU A 167 5.80 -10.24 2.24
CA LEU A 167 5.14 -8.94 2.35
C LEU A 167 5.19 -8.16 1.02
N TRP A 168 6.35 -8.08 0.37
CA TRP A 168 6.51 -7.41 -0.93
C TRP A 168 5.82 -8.15 -2.09
N SER A 169 5.64 -9.46 -1.97
CA SER A 169 4.85 -10.25 -2.93
C SER A 169 3.33 -10.02 -2.78
N GLY A 170 2.91 -9.43 -1.65
CA GLY A 170 1.51 -9.17 -1.30
C GLY A 170 0.87 -10.24 -0.42
N ASP A 171 1.58 -11.32 -0.10
CA ASP A 171 1.11 -12.38 0.80
C ASP A 171 1.36 -12.00 2.27
N ARG A 172 0.45 -11.16 2.79
CA ARG A 172 0.52 -10.61 4.14
C ARG A 172 0.40 -11.67 5.24
N ASP A 173 -0.28 -12.78 4.95
CA ASP A 173 -0.46 -13.83 5.95
C ASP A 173 0.80 -14.68 6.07
N ARG A 174 1.40 -15.09 4.95
CA ARG A 174 2.71 -15.77 5.00
C ARG A 174 3.79 -14.85 5.58
N ALA A 175 3.72 -13.55 5.30
CA ALA A 175 4.61 -12.59 5.93
C ALA A 175 4.46 -12.60 7.46
N ALA A 176 3.21 -12.58 7.95
CA ALA A 176 2.92 -12.66 9.38
C ALA A 176 3.50 -13.93 10.01
N ASP A 177 3.31 -15.09 9.39
CA ASP A 177 3.82 -16.37 9.90
C ASP A 177 5.36 -16.33 10.03
N TRP A 178 6.06 -15.91 8.98
CA TRP A 178 7.52 -15.86 8.97
C TRP A 178 8.09 -14.88 9.99
N PHE A 179 7.51 -13.67 10.08
CA PHE A 179 7.94 -12.71 11.10
C PHE A 179 7.62 -13.18 12.51
N GLN A 180 6.47 -13.82 12.71
CA GLN A 180 6.09 -14.38 14.01
C GLN A 180 7.08 -15.48 14.44
N HIS A 181 7.44 -16.40 13.54
CA HIS A 181 8.46 -17.42 13.82
C HIS A 181 9.82 -16.80 14.15
N ALA A 182 10.22 -15.74 13.44
CA ALA A 182 11.45 -15.01 13.78
C ALA A 182 11.38 -14.37 15.17
N LEU A 183 10.23 -13.82 15.57
CA LEU A 183 10.02 -13.21 16.90
C LEU A 183 9.90 -14.23 18.04
N GLU A 184 9.53 -15.48 17.74
CA GLU A 184 9.57 -16.58 18.72
C GLU A 184 11.01 -16.95 19.09
N LEU A 185 11.95 -16.81 18.14
CA LEU A 185 13.37 -17.07 18.35
C LEU A 185 14.12 -15.85 18.89
N ASP A 186 13.79 -14.65 18.39
CA ASP A 186 14.33 -13.38 18.87
C ASP A 186 13.20 -12.32 18.98
N PRO A 187 12.61 -12.16 20.17
CA PRO A 187 11.54 -11.20 20.41
C PRO A 187 11.92 -9.73 20.14
N GLY A 188 13.22 -9.41 20.12
CA GLY A 188 13.74 -8.07 19.87
C GLY A 188 14.10 -7.81 18.41
N HIS A 189 13.88 -8.78 17.51
CA HIS A 189 14.36 -8.69 16.13
C HIS A 189 13.67 -7.53 15.37
N MET A 190 14.43 -6.45 15.15
CA MET A 190 13.90 -5.17 14.65
C MET A 190 13.15 -5.30 13.32
N LEU A 191 13.72 -6.03 12.36
CA LEU A 191 13.09 -6.22 11.04
C LEU A 191 11.76 -6.97 11.17
N SER A 192 11.66 -7.92 12.09
CA SER A 192 10.44 -8.69 12.30
C SER A 192 9.37 -7.90 13.04
N LEU A 193 9.75 -7.08 14.04
CA LEU A 193 8.83 -6.17 14.72
C LEU A 193 8.24 -5.13 13.75
N LEU A 194 9.08 -4.50 12.93
CA LEU A 194 8.64 -3.56 11.89
C LEU A 194 7.82 -4.26 10.81
N GLY A 195 8.23 -5.46 10.40
CA GLY A 195 7.50 -6.31 9.46
C GLY A 195 6.09 -6.64 9.94
N MET A 196 5.94 -7.05 11.20
CA MET A 196 4.64 -7.31 11.82
C MET A 196 3.78 -6.06 11.94
N ALA A 197 4.38 -4.94 12.35
CA ALA A 197 3.68 -3.65 12.39
C ALA A 197 3.11 -3.27 11.00
N GLN A 198 3.90 -3.41 9.94
CA GLN A 198 3.48 -3.16 8.57
C GLN A 198 2.40 -4.17 8.10
N VAL A 199 2.57 -5.45 8.38
CA VAL A 199 1.57 -6.48 8.06
C VAL A 199 0.21 -6.14 8.70
N ARG A 200 0.20 -5.81 9.99
CA ARG A 200 -1.02 -5.45 10.73
C ARG A 200 -1.63 -4.13 10.23
N GLN A 201 -0.80 -3.14 9.89
CA GLN A 201 -1.24 -1.93 9.20
C GLN A 201 -1.97 -2.26 7.89
N TYR A 202 -1.38 -3.08 7.03
CA TYR A 202 -1.98 -3.48 5.76
C TYR A 202 -3.25 -4.32 5.92
N GLN A 203 -3.37 -5.06 7.02
CA GLN A 203 -4.59 -5.79 7.41
C GLN A 203 -5.63 -4.88 8.09
N THR A 204 -5.47 -3.55 8.05
CA THR A 204 -6.37 -2.57 8.67
C THR A 204 -6.55 -2.77 10.18
N ARG A 205 -5.49 -3.25 10.85
CA ARG A 205 -5.41 -3.48 12.30
C ARG A 205 -4.35 -2.57 12.91
N PRO A 206 -4.56 -1.24 12.92
CA PRO A 206 -3.58 -0.30 13.45
C PRO A 206 -3.31 -0.51 14.95
N ASP A 207 -4.24 -1.14 15.69
CA ASP A 207 -4.06 -1.46 17.10
C ASP A 207 -3.00 -2.51 17.36
N GLU A 208 -3.12 -3.66 16.71
CA GLU A 208 -2.08 -4.71 16.76
C GLU A 208 -0.76 -4.15 16.23
N ALA A 209 -0.77 -3.35 15.16
CA ALA A 209 0.42 -2.71 14.63
C ALA A 209 1.12 -1.81 15.68
N THR A 210 0.33 -1.11 16.51
CA THR A 210 0.86 -0.24 17.58
C THR A 210 1.60 -1.04 18.65
N GLN A 211 1.17 -2.27 18.95
CA GLN A 211 1.85 -3.12 19.95
C GLN A 211 3.27 -3.49 19.51
N TYR A 212 3.43 -3.93 18.25
CA TYR A 212 4.75 -4.25 17.69
C TYR A 212 5.66 -3.01 17.58
N ILE A 213 5.09 -1.84 17.26
CA ILE A 213 5.85 -0.58 17.27
C ILE A 213 6.31 -0.20 18.68
N ASN A 214 5.48 -0.39 19.70
CA ASN A 214 5.87 -0.10 21.08
C ASN A 214 7.04 -1.02 21.52
N GLN A 215 7.02 -2.29 21.11
CA GLN A 215 8.15 -3.20 21.32
C GLN A 215 9.40 -2.73 20.58
N ALA A 216 9.28 -2.32 19.30
CA ALA A 216 10.39 -1.80 18.52
C ALA A 216 11.00 -0.52 19.13
N LEU A 217 10.15 0.39 19.63
CA LEU A 217 10.57 1.60 20.33
C LEU A 217 11.27 1.31 21.67
N ALA A 218 10.91 0.23 22.35
CA ALA A 218 11.59 -0.20 23.56
C ALA A 218 13.02 -0.70 23.27
N VAL A 219 13.22 -1.36 22.13
CA VAL A 219 14.54 -1.85 21.69
C VAL A 219 15.41 -0.70 21.16
N ALA A 220 14.87 0.15 20.29
CA ALA A 220 15.62 1.23 19.65
C ALA A 220 14.79 2.53 19.54
N PRO A 221 14.71 3.32 20.63
CA PRO A 221 13.80 4.48 20.72
C PRO A 221 14.16 5.64 19.77
N LYS A 222 15.38 5.67 19.25
CA LYS A 222 15.88 6.71 18.33
C LYS A 222 16.11 6.19 16.92
N ASP A 223 15.74 4.94 16.64
CA ASP A 223 15.87 4.38 15.30
C ASP A 223 14.93 5.10 14.33
N ARG A 224 15.47 5.50 13.17
CA ARG A 224 14.73 6.33 12.21
C ARG A 224 13.58 5.57 11.54
N ASP A 225 13.77 4.28 11.25
CA ASP A 225 12.74 3.46 10.63
C ASP A 225 11.63 3.13 11.61
N VAL A 226 11.96 2.91 12.88
CA VAL A 226 10.97 2.76 13.96
C VAL A 226 10.14 4.03 14.13
N LEU A 227 10.79 5.19 14.27
CA LEU A 227 10.08 6.46 14.44
C LEU A 227 9.21 6.83 13.23
N ARG A 228 9.70 6.56 12.01
CA ARG A 228 8.94 6.76 10.77
C ARG A 228 7.70 5.86 10.75
N THR A 229 7.87 4.56 10.97
CA THR A 229 6.77 3.58 10.94
C THR A 229 5.75 3.86 12.06
N ALA A 230 6.22 4.29 13.24
CA ALA A 230 5.36 4.74 14.34
C ALA A 230 4.51 5.96 13.95
N GLY A 231 5.12 6.94 13.28
CA GLY A 231 4.42 8.11 12.75
C GLY A 231 3.34 7.74 11.74
N GLU A 232 3.64 6.81 10.83
CA GLU A 232 2.69 6.29 9.83
C GLU A 232 1.50 5.58 10.48
N ILE A 233 1.73 4.68 11.45
CA ILE A 233 0.67 3.96 12.16
C ILE A 233 -0.17 4.90 13.04
N ARG A 234 0.46 5.86 13.72
CA ARG A 234 -0.27 6.88 14.49
C ARG A 234 -1.16 7.73 13.57
N ALA A 235 -0.68 8.07 12.38
CA ALA A 235 -1.47 8.82 11.41
C ALA A 235 -2.75 8.06 11.01
N LEU A 236 -2.73 6.73 10.88
CA LEU A 236 -3.94 5.95 10.54
C LEU A 236 -5.06 5.99 11.59
N ARG A 237 -4.73 6.36 12.83
CA ARG A 237 -5.69 6.53 13.93
C ARG A 237 -6.26 7.95 14.01
N ARG A 238 -5.63 8.91 13.33
CA ARG A 238 -6.07 10.31 13.34
C ARG A 238 -7.45 10.44 12.74
N THR A 239 -8.14 11.49 13.13
CA THR A 239 -9.38 11.89 12.49
C THR A 239 -9.09 12.19 11.02
N GLN A 240 -9.82 11.53 10.14
CA GLN A 240 -9.73 11.73 8.71
C GLN A 240 -10.98 12.47 8.24
N LEU A 241 -10.78 13.61 7.60
CA LEU A 241 -11.80 14.33 6.87
C LEU A 241 -11.77 13.92 5.41
N GLU A 242 -12.94 13.80 4.80
CA GLU A 242 -13.12 13.57 3.37
C GLU A 242 -14.10 14.59 2.82
N ALA A 243 -13.73 15.28 1.74
CA ALA A 243 -14.62 16.11 0.96
C ALA A 243 -14.67 15.55 -0.46
N THR A 244 -15.86 15.45 -1.04
CA THR A 244 -16.08 14.98 -2.39
C THR A 244 -17.00 15.93 -3.12
N LEU A 245 -16.64 16.30 -4.34
CA LEU A 245 -17.48 17.00 -5.29
C LEU A 245 -17.61 16.12 -6.52
N GLY A 246 -18.83 15.88 -6.97
CA GLY A 246 -19.10 15.04 -8.12
C GLY A 246 -20.12 15.65 -9.06
N TRP A 247 -20.01 15.23 -10.30
CA TRP A 247 -20.89 15.61 -11.38
C TRP A 247 -21.14 14.42 -12.29
N SER A 248 -22.36 14.29 -12.78
CA SER A 248 -22.70 13.35 -13.84
C SER A 248 -23.68 13.95 -14.82
N ARG A 249 -23.67 13.38 -16.02
CA ARG A 249 -24.62 13.68 -17.08
C ARG A 249 -24.80 12.48 -17.99
N ASP A 250 -26.01 12.28 -18.47
CA ASP A 250 -26.34 11.28 -19.47
C ASP A 250 -26.91 11.88 -20.77
N SER A 251 -27.24 10.99 -21.72
CA SER A 251 -27.70 11.37 -23.06
C SER A 251 -29.15 11.85 -23.13
N ASP A 252 -29.99 11.53 -22.14
CA ASP A 252 -31.36 12.05 -21.98
C ASP A 252 -31.42 13.34 -21.15
N LYS A 253 -30.24 13.92 -20.86
CA LYS A 253 -30.06 15.25 -20.23
C LYS A 253 -30.43 15.28 -18.76
N ASN A 254 -30.37 14.15 -18.05
CA ASN A 254 -30.26 14.19 -16.60
C ASN A 254 -28.87 14.71 -16.23
N ILE A 255 -28.83 15.66 -15.32
CA ILE A 255 -27.61 16.23 -14.76
C ILE A 255 -27.71 16.07 -13.25
N LEU A 256 -26.63 15.62 -12.61
CA LEU A 256 -26.53 15.54 -11.16
C LEU A 256 -25.22 16.19 -10.71
N TRP A 257 -25.33 17.14 -9.78
CA TRP A 257 -24.21 17.66 -9.00
C TRP A 257 -24.35 17.16 -7.58
N TRP A 258 -23.25 16.71 -6.96
CA TRP A 258 -23.30 16.32 -5.54
C TRP A 258 -22.04 16.69 -4.79
N GLN A 259 -22.21 16.96 -3.51
CA GLN A 259 -21.15 17.24 -2.58
C GLN A 259 -21.35 16.44 -1.30
N LYS A 260 -20.25 15.93 -0.76
CA LYS A 260 -20.23 15.17 0.48
C LYS A 260 -19.07 15.63 1.33
N ILE A 261 -19.33 15.87 2.61
CA ILE A 261 -18.30 16.05 3.63
C ILE A 261 -18.48 14.91 4.63
N GLY A 262 -17.40 14.21 4.93
CA GLY A 262 -17.36 13.12 5.89
C GLY A 262 -16.18 13.23 6.85
N ALA A 263 -16.34 12.60 7.99
CA ALA A 263 -15.28 12.41 8.96
C ALA A 263 -15.26 10.95 9.42
N SER A 264 -14.07 10.44 9.72
CA SER A 264 -13.92 9.16 10.43
C SER A 264 -12.80 9.24 11.46
N TYR A 265 -12.92 8.49 12.54
CA TYR A 265 -11.92 8.43 13.60
C TYR A 265 -11.97 7.08 14.30
N VAL A 266 -10.93 6.77 15.08
CA VAL A 266 -10.76 5.47 15.76
C VAL A 266 -10.81 5.72 17.28
N PRO A 267 -11.98 5.65 17.94
CA PRO A 267 -12.09 5.89 19.38
C PRO A 267 -11.54 4.76 20.24
N ALA A 268 -11.56 3.53 19.73
CA ALA A 268 -11.16 2.33 20.46
C ALA A 268 -10.60 1.28 19.50
N ALA A 269 -9.91 0.28 20.05
CA ALA A 269 -9.28 -0.73 19.24
C ALA A 269 -10.30 -1.50 18.39
N GLY A 270 -10.01 -1.62 17.09
CA GLY A 270 -10.88 -2.30 16.11
C GLY A 270 -12.16 -1.53 15.73
N LEU A 271 -12.49 -0.42 16.40
CA LEU A 271 -13.69 0.38 16.11
C LEU A 271 -13.33 1.66 15.36
N ARG A 272 -13.85 1.81 14.13
CA ARG A 272 -13.80 3.06 13.37
C ARG A 272 -15.20 3.64 13.28
N MET A 273 -15.39 4.84 13.82
CA MET A 273 -16.62 5.61 13.65
C MET A 273 -16.51 6.48 12.41
N PHE A 274 -17.63 6.68 11.72
CA PHE A 274 -17.72 7.58 10.59
C PHE A 274 -19.05 8.33 10.58
N GLY A 275 -19.04 9.49 9.94
CA GLY A 275 -20.25 10.23 9.63
C GLY A 275 -20.06 11.06 8.37
N SER A 276 -21.16 11.37 7.68
CA SER A 276 -21.12 12.25 6.53
C SER A 276 -22.42 13.00 6.35
N VAL A 277 -22.30 14.18 5.75
CA VAL A 277 -23.42 14.99 5.27
C VAL A 277 -23.20 15.23 3.78
N GLY A 278 -24.28 15.44 3.05
CA GLY A 278 -24.15 15.87 1.68
C GLY A 278 -25.42 16.46 1.10
N LEU A 279 -25.23 17.07 -0.05
CA LEU A 279 -26.25 17.72 -0.86
C LEU A 279 -26.05 17.28 -2.30
N ALA A 280 -27.14 17.06 -3.02
CA ALA A 280 -27.09 16.94 -4.47
C ALA A 280 -28.25 17.70 -5.10
N GLU A 281 -27.99 18.22 -6.28
CA GLU A 281 -28.94 18.91 -7.14
C GLU A 281 -29.01 18.12 -8.44
N ALA A 282 -30.21 17.67 -8.78
CA ALA A 282 -30.50 16.96 -9.99
C ALA A 282 -31.44 17.77 -10.86
N SER A 283 -31.24 17.73 -12.17
CA SER A 283 -32.17 18.32 -13.12
C SER A 283 -32.31 17.44 -14.35
N ASP A 284 -33.50 17.50 -14.94
CA ASP A 284 -33.81 16.94 -16.24
C ASP A 284 -34.58 18.01 -17.05
N PRO A 285 -34.97 17.77 -18.33
CA PRO A 285 -35.68 18.77 -19.13
C PRO A 285 -37.04 19.24 -18.56
N PHE A 286 -37.58 18.53 -17.57
CA PHE A 286 -38.93 18.73 -17.05
C PHE A 286 -38.95 19.22 -15.60
N ARG A 287 -37.92 18.92 -14.80
CA ARG A 287 -37.95 19.19 -13.36
C ARG A 287 -36.58 19.42 -12.75
N ASN A 288 -36.58 20.06 -11.58
CA ASN A 288 -35.43 20.16 -10.70
C ASN A 288 -35.72 19.46 -9.38
N ALA A 289 -34.69 18.87 -8.80
CA ALA A 289 -34.81 18.18 -7.53
C ALA A 289 -33.54 18.33 -6.71
N THR A 290 -33.69 18.32 -5.39
CA THR A 290 -32.57 18.36 -4.46
C THR A 290 -32.67 17.20 -3.48
N ARG A 291 -31.53 16.64 -3.11
CA ARG A 291 -31.43 15.69 -2.00
C ARG A 291 -30.42 16.16 -0.98
N PHE A 292 -30.81 16.16 0.28
CA PHE A 292 -29.92 16.34 1.42
C PHE A 292 -29.83 15.03 2.19
N TRP A 293 -28.65 14.70 2.72
CA TRP A 293 -28.51 13.52 3.57
C TRP A 293 -27.52 13.71 4.70
N VAL A 294 -27.77 12.94 5.75
CA VAL A 294 -26.84 12.74 6.87
C VAL A 294 -26.79 11.25 7.19
N GLU A 295 -25.60 10.71 7.39
CA GLU A 295 -25.37 9.32 7.80
C GLU A 295 -24.31 9.28 8.90
N GLY A 296 -24.52 8.44 9.90
CA GLY A 296 -23.55 8.12 10.95
C GLY A 296 -23.50 6.62 11.17
N GLY A 297 -22.30 6.09 11.43
CA GLY A 297 -22.11 4.66 11.60
C GLY A 297 -20.75 4.29 12.15
N GLY A 298 -20.51 2.99 12.20
CA GLY A 298 -19.26 2.43 12.67
C GLY A 298 -18.93 1.11 11.98
N THR A 299 -17.63 0.84 11.89
CA THR A 299 -17.09 -0.44 11.48
C THR A 299 -16.27 -1.02 12.62
N TYR A 300 -16.61 -2.23 13.03
CA TYR A 300 -15.90 -2.98 14.05
C TYR A 300 -15.22 -4.21 13.44
N GLY A 301 -13.90 -4.26 13.54
CA GLY A 301 -13.10 -5.41 13.13
C GLY A 301 -12.78 -6.30 14.33
N PHE A 302 -13.11 -7.59 14.22
CA PHE A 302 -12.76 -8.60 15.23
C PHE A 302 -12.36 -9.91 14.55
N HIS A 303 -11.18 -10.42 14.89
CA HIS A 303 -10.62 -11.62 14.25
C HIS A 303 -10.60 -11.50 12.72
N ARG A 304 -11.22 -12.45 12.01
CA ARG A 304 -11.35 -12.49 10.55
C ARG A 304 -12.64 -11.85 10.06
N THR A 305 -13.36 -11.14 10.92
CA THR A 305 -14.69 -10.59 10.64
C THR A 305 -14.67 -9.07 10.77
N THR A 306 -15.42 -8.41 9.90
CA THR A 306 -15.69 -6.97 9.95
C THR A 306 -17.19 -6.77 9.92
N ALA A 307 -17.72 -6.06 10.91
CA ALA A 307 -19.13 -5.67 10.94
C ALA A 307 -19.23 -4.16 10.76
N THR A 308 -20.11 -3.71 9.87
CA THR A 308 -20.41 -2.30 9.64
C THR A 308 -21.89 -2.06 9.83
N ALA A 309 -22.24 -1.00 10.54
CA ALA A 309 -23.61 -0.53 10.67
C ALA A 309 -23.67 0.99 10.52
N ALA A 310 -24.70 1.50 9.86
CA ALA A 310 -24.96 2.93 9.76
C ALA A 310 -26.45 3.22 9.71
N ILE A 311 -26.81 4.41 10.19
CA ILE A 311 -28.15 4.98 10.12
C ILE A 311 -28.07 6.38 9.56
N GLY A 312 -29.13 6.84 8.93
CA GLY A 312 -29.17 8.15 8.32
C GLY A 312 -30.57 8.63 8.00
N LEU A 313 -30.62 9.87 7.53
CA LEU A 313 -31.82 10.51 7.02
C LEU A 313 -31.54 11.04 5.61
N ARG A 314 -32.56 10.96 4.77
CA ARG A 314 -32.57 11.48 3.40
C ARG A 314 -33.75 12.42 3.25
N SER A 315 -33.51 13.69 2.93
CA SER A 315 -34.54 14.64 2.53
C SER A 315 -34.52 14.75 1.02
N LEU A 316 -35.67 14.59 0.39
CA LEU A 316 -35.88 14.61 -1.06
C LEU A 316 -36.89 15.70 -1.36
N SER A 317 -36.53 16.64 -2.23
CA SER A 317 -37.36 17.78 -2.60
C SER A 317 -37.37 17.93 -4.12
N SER A 318 -38.51 18.28 -4.69
CA SER A 318 -38.65 18.55 -6.13
C SER A 318 -39.66 19.67 -6.36
N ASP A 319 -39.52 20.38 -7.47
CA ASP A 319 -40.53 21.34 -7.94
C ASP A 319 -41.85 20.70 -8.40
N THR A 320 -41.92 19.37 -8.48
CA THR A 320 -43.10 18.64 -8.98
C THR A 320 -43.94 17.95 -7.90
N ASN A 321 -43.33 17.58 -6.77
CA ASN A 321 -43.94 16.75 -5.72
C ASN A 321 -43.58 17.29 -4.33
N ASP A 322 -44.36 16.91 -3.31
CA ASP A 322 -44.11 17.27 -1.92
C ASP A 322 -42.78 16.70 -1.40
N ASP A 323 -42.12 17.46 -0.52
CA ASP A 323 -40.90 17.05 0.14
C ASP A 323 -41.10 15.77 0.97
N THR A 324 -40.18 14.83 0.82
CA THR A 324 -40.22 13.54 1.53
C THR A 324 -38.96 13.32 2.35
N ILE A 325 -39.11 12.85 3.58
CA ILE A 325 -37.99 12.44 4.44
C ILE A 325 -38.03 10.94 4.65
N LEU A 326 -36.92 10.27 4.33
CA LEU A 326 -36.75 8.83 4.49
C LEU A 326 -35.66 8.51 5.51
N GLY A 327 -35.94 7.53 6.38
CA GLY A 327 -34.93 6.89 7.19
C GLY A 327 -34.14 5.87 6.38
N THR A 328 -32.82 5.93 6.45
CA THR A 328 -31.90 5.01 5.77
C THR A 328 -31.08 4.23 6.79
N TRP A 329 -30.77 2.97 6.51
CA TRP A 329 -29.86 2.19 7.34
C TRP A 329 -29.17 1.11 6.53
N ARG A 330 -28.00 0.70 7.00
CA ARG A 330 -27.28 -0.43 6.41
C ARG A 330 -26.54 -1.21 7.46
N ALA A 331 -26.52 -2.52 7.28
CA ALA A 331 -25.74 -3.46 8.06
C ALA A 331 -24.98 -4.37 7.11
N TYR A 332 -23.72 -4.63 7.40
CA TYR A 332 -22.86 -5.47 6.58
C TYR A 332 -21.95 -6.29 7.49
N ILE A 333 -21.78 -7.57 7.18
CA ILE A 333 -20.81 -8.45 7.81
C ILE A 333 -19.94 -9.09 6.73
N GLY A 334 -18.64 -8.82 6.81
CA GLY A 334 -17.62 -9.42 5.95
C GLY A 334 -16.78 -10.40 6.77
N GLN A 335 -16.43 -11.53 6.19
CA GLN A 335 -15.59 -12.54 6.81
C GLN A 335 -14.51 -13.04 5.85
N ARG A 336 -13.29 -13.10 6.35
CA ARG A 336 -12.18 -13.79 5.70
C ARG A 336 -12.23 -15.28 6.03
N LEU A 337 -12.68 -16.08 5.08
CA LEU A 337 -12.84 -17.53 5.22
C LEU A 337 -11.48 -18.24 5.23
N SER A 338 -10.54 -17.79 4.40
CA SER A 338 -9.19 -18.34 4.31
C SER A 338 -8.15 -17.26 3.96
N ARG A 339 -6.89 -17.65 3.73
CA ARG A 339 -5.86 -16.72 3.25
C ARG A 339 -6.21 -16.13 1.88
N THR A 340 -6.95 -16.88 1.06
CA THR A 340 -7.28 -16.51 -0.32
C THR A 340 -8.74 -16.18 -0.54
N ALA A 341 -9.63 -16.47 0.42
CA ALA A 341 -11.07 -16.32 0.24
C ALA A 341 -11.72 -15.41 1.29
N SER A 342 -12.66 -14.59 0.85
CA SER A 342 -13.56 -13.79 1.69
C SER A 342 -14.98 -13.83 1.17
N ALA A 343 -15.95 -13.64 2.07
CA ALA A 343 -17.35 -13.50 1.74
C ALA A 343 -17.99 -12.41 2.61
N GLY A 344 -19.04 -11.79 2.10
CA GLY A 344 -19.78 -10.73 2.76
C GLY A 344 -21.28 -10.91 2.57
N LEU A 345 -22.05 -10.44 3.55
CA LEU A 345 -23.50 -10.33 3.48
C LEU A 345 -23.91 -8.97 4.06
N GLY A 346 -24.82 -8.29 3.38
CA GLY A 346 -25.35 -7.01 3.80
C GLY A 346 -26.83 -6.87 3.53
N TYR A 347 -27.42 -5.94 4.27
CA TYR A 347 -28.76 -5.44 4.05
C TYR A 347 -28.73 -3.90 4.11
N SER A 348 -29.43 -3.25 3.20
CA SER A 348 -29.54 -1.80 3.16
C SER A 348 -30.97 -1.37 2.85
N ARG A 349 -31.38 -0.27 3.48
CA ARG A 349 -32.54 0.53 3.11
C ARG A 349 -32.07 1.91 2.69
N TYR A 350 -32.37 2.29 1.45
CA TYR A 350 -31.93 3.56 0.88
C TYR A 350 -33.00 4.14 -0.06
N ALA A 351 -32.82 5.40 -0.46
CA ALA A 351 -33.65 6.05 -1.47
C ALA A 351 -33.03 5.85 -2.86
N PHE A 352 -33.82 5.45 -3.85
CA PHE A 352 -33.39 5.41 -5.25
C PHE A 352 -33.55 6.81 -5.83
N ASP A 353 -32.43 7.55 -5.92
CA ASP A 353 -32.44 9.00 -5.97
C ASP A 353 -31.29 9.59 -6.81
N GLU A 354 -30.93 8.91 -7.90
CA GLU A 354 -29.83 9.29 -8.78
C GLU A 354 -30.21 10.28 -9.89
N THR A 355 -31.51 10.50 -10.14
CA THR A 355 -32.03 11.47 -11.13
C THR A 355 -33.10 12.38 -10.52
N ALA A 356 -33.42 13.49 -11.19
CA ALA A 356 -34.45 14.41 -10.70
C ALA A 356 -35.83 13.73 -10.61
N LEU A 357 -36.17 12.91 -11.61
CA LEU A 357 -37.36 12.06 -11.60
C LEU A 357 -37.38 11.11 -10.39
N LEU A 358 -36.28 10.41 -10.11
CA LEU A 358 -36.22 9.48 -8.99
C LEU A 358 -36.28 10.16 -7.61
N ILE A 359 -35.62 11.32 -7.46
CA ILE A 359 -35.76 12.15 -6.25
C ILE A 359 -37.23 12.56 -6.07
N SER A 360 -37.92 12.97 -7.13
CA SER A 360 -39.34 13.39 -7.05
C SER A 360 -40.29 12.24 -6.69
N GLN A 361 -39.94 11.00 -7.02
CA GLN A 361 -40.74 9.82 -6.67
C GLN A 361 -40.48 9.31 -5.25
N ALA A 362 -39.32 9.64 -4.67
CA ALA A 362 -38.92 9.21 -3.35
C ALA A 362 -38.99 7.68 -3.12
N LEU A 363 -38.65 6.90 -4.16
CA LEU A 363 -38.71 5.44 -4.11
C LEU A 363 -37.77 4.87 -3.04
N ARG A 364 -38.31 4.03 -2.17
CA ARG A 364 -37.54 3.32 -1.16
C ARG A 364 -37.15 1.93 -1.64
N VAL A 365 -35.88 1.59 -1.43
CA VAL A 365 -35.33 0.28 -1.78
C VAL A 365 -34.81 -0.42 -0.54
N ASP A 366 -35.25 -1.66 -0.35
CA ASP A 366 -34.68 -2.62 0.58
C ASP A 366 -33.87 -3.65 -0.22
N GLU A 367 -32.57 -3.77 0.04
CA GLU A 367 -31.68 -4.68 -0.71
C GLU A 367 -30.95 -5.62 0.24
N ILE A 368 -30.94 -6.91 -0.12
CA ILE A 368 -30.05 -7.91 0.47
C ILE A 368 -28.97 -8.22 -0.55
N ALA A 369 -27.70 -8.11 -0.16
CA ALA A 369 -26.56 -8.31 -1.04
C ALA A 369 -25.53 -9.25 -0.40
N ALA A 370 -24.96 -10.13 -1.20
CA ALA A 370 -23.82 -10.95 -0.85
C ALA A 370 -22.68 -10.68 -1.83
N ASP A 371 -21.45 -10.73 -1.33
CA ASP A 371 -20.25 -10.61 -2.13
C ASP A 371 -19.22 -11.66 -1.71
N GLY A 372 -18.27 -11.93 -2.60
CA GLY A 372 -17.18 -12.85 -2.33
C GLY A 372 -16.00 -12.63 -3.24
N SER A 373 -14.81 -12.96 -2.73
CA SER A 373 -13.57 -12.89 -3.49
C SER A 373 -12.69 -14.08 -3.16
N VAL A 374 -12.07 -14.66 -4.19
CA VAL A 374 -11.16 -15.81 -4.08
C VAL A 374 -9.94 -15.58 -4.97
N VAL A 375 -8.75 -15.62 -4.37
CA VAL A 375 -7.48 -15.70 -5.11
C VAL A 375 -7.28 -17.15 -5.55
N LEU A 376 -7.52 -17.43 -6.83
CA LEU A 376 -7.47 -18.78 -7.39
C LEU A 376 -6.04 -19.30 -7.52
N ARG A 377 -5.11 -18.41 -7.89
CA ARG A 377 -3.66 -18.63 -7.99
C ARG A 377 -2.95 -17.28 -7.87
N PRO A 378 -1.62 -17.22 -7.68
CA PRO A 378 -0.92 -15.95 -7.57
C PRO A 378 -1.30 -14.99 -8.71
N LYS A 379 -1.69 -13.76 -8.35
CA LYS A 379 -2.10 -12.69 -9.27
C LYS A 379 -3.43 -12.92 -10.02
N LEU A 380 -4.17 -14.01 -9.78
CA LEU A 380 -5.49 -14.26 -10.37
C LEU A 380 -6.58 -14.24 -9.28
N THR A 381 -7.52 -13.32 -9.42
CA THR A 381 -8.61 -13.14 -8.45
C THR A 381 -9.96 -13.26 -9.15
N LEU A 382 -10.84 -14.07 -8.57
CA LEU A 382 -12.26 -14.12 -8.88
C LEU A 382 -13.02 -13.32 -7.83
N THR A 383 -13.93 -12.45 -8.24
CA THR A 383 -14.80 -11.67 -7.36
C THR A 383 -16.22 -11.73 -7.89
N GLY A 384 -17.20 -11.90 -7.01
CA GLY A 384 -18.60 -11.96 -7.39
C GLY A 384 -19.51 -11.23 -6.41
N THR A 385 -20.65 -10.79 -6.91
CA THR A 385 -21.73 -10.21 -6.12
C THR A 385 -23.07 -10.79 -6.55
N ALA A 386 -24.01 -10.89 -5.62
CA ALA A 386 -25.41 -11.22 -5.88
C ALA A 386 -26.28 -10.37 -4.96
N ALA A 387 -27.33 -9.77 -5.49
CA ALA A 387 -28.24 -8.94 -4.73
C ALA A 387 -29.69 -9.14 -5.14
N TYR A 388 -30.59 -8.86 -4.20
CA TYR A 388 -32.03 -8.89 -4.43
C TYR A 388 -32.65 -7.65 -3.78
N ALA A 389 -33.16 -6.75 -4.62
CA ALA A 389 -33.77 -5.51 -4.19
C ALA A 389 -35.31 -5.57 -4.27
N PHE A 390 -35.96 -4.96 -3.29
CA PHE A 390 -37.40 -4.79 -3.16
C PHE A 390 -37.71 -3.29 -3.17
N PHE A 391 -38.58 -2.87 -4.08
CA PHE A 391 -39.00 -1.48 -4.22
C PHE A 391 -40.39 -1.31 -3.60
N ASP A 392 -40.67 -0.13 -3.06
CA ASP A 392 -41.97 0.19 -2.48
C ASP A 392 -43.07 0.40 -3.52
N ASP A 393 -42.71 0.62 -4.79
CA ASP A 393 -43.62 0.54 -5.94
C ASP A 393 -44.04 -0.91 -6.30
N GLY A 394 -43.55 -1.91 -5.57
CA GLY A 394 -43.85 -3.32 -5.75
C GLY A 394 -42.88 -4.07 -6.67
N ASN A 395 -41.93 -3.37 -7.30
CA ASN A 395 -40.96 -3.98 -8.18
C ASN A 395 -39.89 -4.78 -7.41
N ARG A 396 -39.22 -5.69 -8.11
CA ARG A 396 -38.14 -6.51 -7.55
C ARG A 396 -37.02 -6.68 -8.56
N ARG A 397 -35.78 -6.55 -8.08
CA ARG A 397 -34.58 -6.63 -8.93
C ARG A 397 -33.57 -7.63 -8.39
N PRO A 398 -33.57 -8.90 -8.88
CA PRO A 398 -32.38 -9.74 -8.78
C PRO A 398 -31.25 -9.13 -9.63
N SER A 399 -30.03 -9.18 -9.10
CA SER A 399 -28.83 -8.80 -9.83
C SER A 399 -27.62 -9.61 -9.38
N GLY A 400 -26.61 -9.69 -10.23
CA GLY A 400 -25.35 -10.33 -9.91
C GLY A 400 -24.25 -9.89 -10.85
N SER A 401 -23.01 -10.01 -10.37
CA SER A 401 -21.84 -9.77 -11.20
C SER A 401 -20.70 -10.71 -10.86
N LEU A 402 -19.82 -10.93 -11.83
CA LEU A 402 -18.65 -11.77 -11.70
C LEU A 402 -17.48 -11.12 -12.43
N SER A 403 -16.30 -11.17 -11.82
CA SER A 403 -15.07 -10.58 -12.35
C SER A 403 -13.90 -11.55 -12.13
N LEU A 404 -13.16 -11.84 -13.19
CA LEU A 404 -11.93 -12.63 -13.15
C LEU A 404 -10.76 -11.77 -13.63
N MET A 405 -9.90 -11.33 -12.72
CA MET A 405 -8.82 -10.38 -13.00
C MET A 405 -7.44 -11.01 -12.76
N GLN A 406 -6.56 -10.92 -13.75
CA GLN A 406 -5.17 -11.35 -13.67
C GLN A 406 -4.25 -10.12 -13.69
N ARG A 407 -3.32 -10.00 -12.73
CA ARG A 407 -2.19 -9.08 -12.86
C ARG A 407 -1.16 -9.67 -13.82
N ILE A 408 -1.02 -9.06 -14.99
CA ILE A 408 -0.18 -9.55 -16.11
C ILE A 408 1.23 -8.97 -16.02
N ALA A 409 1.34 -7.73 -15.55
CA ALA A 409 2.62 -7.08 -15.26
C ALA A 409 2.50 -6.19 -14.02
N ASN A 410 3.60 -5.61 -13.53
CA ASN A 410 3.60 -4.85 -12.27
C ASN A 410 2.54 -3.74 -12.21
N ASN A 411 2.26 -3.14 -13.37
CA ASN A 411 1.39 -1.96 -13.52
C ASN A 411 0.14 -2.26 -14.36
N TYR A 412 -0.11 -3.53 -14.71
CA TYR A 412 -1.19 -3.91 -15.62
C TYR A 412 -1.97 -5.09 -15.07
N SER A 413 -3.29 -4.99 -15.13
CA SER A 413 -4.19 -6.13 -14.97
C SER A 413 -5.14 -6.22 -16.15
N ALA A 414 -5.54 -7.43 -16.51
CA ALA A 414 -6.64 -7.61 -17.44
C ALA A 414 -7.48 -8.81 -17.01
N GLY A 415 -8.71 -8.85 -17.49
CA GLY A 415 -9.67 -9.84 -17.05
C GLY A 415 -10.98 -9.79 -17.80
N LEU A 416 -11.91 -10.60 -17.32
CA LEU A 416 -13.28 -10.65 -17.82
C LEU A 416 -14.22 -10.18 -16.72
N TYR A 417 -15.25 -9.44 -17.11
CA TYR A 417 -16.33 -9.04 -16.23
C TYR A 417 -17.67 -9.34 -16.88
N GLY A 418 -18.63 -9.77 -16.07
CA GLY A 418 -20.01 -9.94 -16.47
C GLY A 418 -20.96 -9.44 -15.39
N ARG A 419 -22.11 -8.93 -15.81
CA ARG A 419 -23.21 -8.56 -14.92
C ARG A 419 -24.53 -9.01 -15.54
N VAL A 420 -25.44 -9.45 -14.67
CA VAL A 420 -26.85 -9.67 -14.99
C VAL A 420 -27.73 -8.91 -14.00
N MET A 421 -28.84 -8.38 -14.46
CA MET A 421 -29.94 -7.91 -13.61
C MET A 421 -31.26 -7.99 -14.35
N GLY A 422 -32.38 -7.83 -13.66
CA GLY A 422 -33.67 -7.72 -14.32
C GLY A 422 -34.74 -7.26 -13.34
N TYR A 423 -35.78 -6.61 -13.84
CA TYR A 423 -36.93 -6.19 -13.08
C TYR A 423 -38.12 -7.10 -13.36
N LYS A 424 -39.02 -7.27 -12.36
CA LYS A 424 -40.20 -8.11 -12.52
C LYS A 424 -41.38 -7.40 -13.18
N GLN A 425 -41.40 -6.07 -13.08
CA GLN A 425 -42.46 -5.22 -13.57
C GLN A 425 -41.82 -4.00 -14.25
N ASP A 426 -42.53 -3.40 -15.20
CA ASP A 426 -42.14 -2.11 -15.75
C ASP A 426 -42.23 -1.06 -14.64
N GLY A 427 -41.12 -0.38 -14.40
CA GLY A 427 -41.05 0.70 -13.43
C GLY A 427 -41.51 2.00 -14.06
N PHE A 428 -42.15 2.86 -13.26
CA PHE A 428 -42.49 4.19 -13.72
C PHE A 428 -41.27 5.11 -13.56
N GLY A 429 -40.68 5.54 -14.68
CA GLY A 429 -39.65 6.58 -14.66
C GLY A 429 -38.22 6.13 -14.37
N TYR A 430 -37.94 4.83 -14.42
CA TYR A 430 -36.57 4.30 -14.36
C TYR A 430 -36.37 3.09 -15.27
N PHE A 431 -35.11 2.85 -15.63
CA PHE A 431 -34.69 1.79 -16.53
C PHE A 431 -35.00 0.42 -15.90
N THR A 432 -36.01 -0.26 -16.45
CA THR A 432 -36.58 -1.50 -15.92
C THR A 432 -36.60 -2.65 -16.92
N PRO A 433 -35.44 -3.03 -17.50
CA PRO A 433 -35.42 -4.19 -18.38
C PRO A 433 -35.79 -5.45 -17.60
N ASP A 434 -36.58 -6.33 -18.20
CA ASP A 434 -36.87 -7.67 -17.68
C ASP A 434 -35.59 -8.53 -17.58
N MET A 435 -34.63 -8.26 -18.47
CA MET A 435 -33.28 -8.79 -18.43
C MET A 435 -32.27 -7.76 -18.94
N PHE A 436 -31.19 -7.57 -18.21
CA PHE A 436 -30.00 -6.86 -18.66
C PHE A 436 -28.78 -7.75 -18.44
N PHE A 437 -27.92 -7.83 -19.44
CA PHE A 437 -26.64 -8.51 -19.37
C PHE A 437 -25.55 -7.65 -20.01
N VAL A 438 -24.36 -7.69 -19.42
CA VAL A 438 -23.13 -7.19 -20.05
C VAL A 438 -22.02 -8.20 -19.80
N ALA A 439 -21.20 -8.43 -20.83
CA ALA A 439 -19.93 -9.14 -20.71
C ALA A 439 -18.84 -8.38 -21.47
N GLU A 440 -17.73 -8.15 -20.78
CA GLU A 440 -16.66 -7.28 -21.25
C GLU A 440 -15.28 -7.81 -20.86
N GLY A 441 -14.31 -7.57 -21.73
CA GLY A 441 -12.89 -7.66 -21.41
C GLY A 441 -12.45 -6.35 -20.76
N ARG A 442 -11.88 -6.44 -19.57
CA ARG A 442 -11.40 -5.28 -18.81
C ARG A 442 -9.88 -5.24 -18.75
N GLY A 443 -9.33 -4.04 -18.87
CA GLY A 443 -7.92 -3.75 -18.68
C GLY A 443 -7.74 -2.58 -17.72
N THR A 444 -6.77 -2.69 -16.82
CA THR A 444 -6.38 -1.60 -15.93
C THR A 444 -4.87 -1.39 -15.99
N TYR A 445 -4.48 -0.12 -15.96
CA TYR A 445 -3.10 0.33 -15.87
C TYR A 445 -2.96 1.32 -14.72
N TRP A 446 -1.89 1.22 -13.94
CA TRP A 446 -1.57 2.24 -12.94
C TRP A 446 -0.07 2.50 -12.87
N ARG A 447 0.30 3.73 -12.55
CA ARG A 447 1.69 4.11 -12.34
C ARG A 447 1.80 5.15 -11.24
N THR A 448 2.73 4.91 -10.33
CA THR A 448 3.08 5.87 -9.28
C THR A 448 4.44 6.49 -9.59
N MET A 449 4.51 7.82 -9.57
CA MET A 449 5.73 8.62 -9.73
C MET A 449 5.80 9.63 -8.58
N GLY A 450 6.70 9.39 -7.62
CA GLY A 450 6.78 10.22 -6.42
C GLY A 450 5.45 10.21 -5.65
N SER A 451 4.89 11.40 -5.41
CA SER A 451 3.59 11.56 -4.74
C SER A 451 2.37 11.36 -5.66
N TRP A 452 2.57 11.21 -6.97
CA TRP A 452 1.48 11.11 -7.94
C TRP A 452 1.21 9.67 -8.33
N THR A 453 -0.06 9.32 -8.45
CA THR A 453 -0.53 8.03 -8.99
C THR A 453 -1.55 8.29 -10.07
N THR A 454 -1.29 7.77 -11.25
CA THR A 454 -2.24 7.77 -12.38
C THR A 454 -2.78 6.36 -12.53
N SER A 455 -4.08 6.22 -12.75
CA SER A 455 -4.74 4.95 -13.07
C SER A 455 -5.68 5.13 -14.25
N LEU A 456 -5.68 4.16 -15.16
CA LEU A 456 -6.57 4.09 -16.31
C LEU A 456 -7.27 2.72 -16.28
N ALA A 457 -8.56 2.70 -16.52
CA ALA A 457 -9.33 1.48 -16.71
C ALA A 457 -10.14 1.59 -18.00
N ALA A 458 -10.25 0.47 -18.71
CA ALA A 458 -11.07 0.36 -19.90
C ALA A 458 -11.75 -1.01 -19.93
N GLY A 459 -13.01 -1.01 -20.36
CA GLY A 459 -13.82 -2.19 -20.60
C GLY A 459 -14.42 -2.12 -22.00
N LEU A 460 -14.38 -3.23 -22.73
CA LEU A 460 -15.00 -3.36 -24.06
C LEU A 460 -15.74 -4.70 -24.13
N GLY A 461 -16.95 -4.68 -24.65
CA GLY A 461 -17.80 -5.86 -24.59
C GLY A 461 -19.09 -5.77 -25.39
N LEU A 462 -20.04 -6.61 -24.96
CA LEU A 462 -21.40 -6.65 -25.46
C LEU A 462 -22.36 -6.48 -24.30
N GLN A 463 -23.44 -5.77 -24.53
CA GLN A 463 -24.57 -5.63 -23.62
C GLN A 463 -25.88 -5.97 -24.32
N GLN A 464 -26.87 -6.40 -23.55
CA GLN A 464 -28.24 -6.61 -24.02
C GLN A 464 -29.18 -6.12 -22.91
N ALA A 465 -30.23 -5.40 -23.29
CA ALA A 465 -31.32 -5.02 -22.41
C ALA A 465 -32.64 -5.44 -23.04
N GLY A 466 -33.51 -6.05 -22.26
CA GLY A 466 -34.67 -6.77 -22.76
C GLY A 466 -34.31 -8.22 -23.08
N SER A 467 -35.17 -9.17 -22.69
CA SER A 467 -35.09 -10.56 -23.14
C SER A 467 -35.23 -10.69 -24.67
N ASP A 468 -35.92 -9.74 -25.30
CA ASP A 468 -36.11 -9.56 -26.73
C ASP A 468 -35.12 -8.57 -27.38
N GLY A 469 -34.26 -7.94 -26.57
CA GLY A 469 -33.31 -6.94 -27.02
C GLY A 469 -32.20 -7.51 -27.90
N SER A 470 -31.69 -6.67 -28.82
CA SER A 470 -30.49 -7.01 -29.59
C SER A 470 -29.22 -6.77 -28.79
N ALA A 471 -28.20 -7.60 -29.00
CA ALA A 471 -26.87 -7.37 -28.45
C ALA A 471 -26.25 -6.11 -29.08
N GLN A 472 -25.70 -5.24 -28.23
CA GLN A 472 -25.07 -3.98 -28.62
C GLN A 472 -23.63 -3.93 -28.10
N PHE A 473 -22.78 -3.21 -28.81
CA PHE A 473 -21.41 -2.96 -28.36
C PHE A 473 -21.40 -2.09 -27.09
N GLU A 474 -20.59 -2.47 -26.10
CA GLU A 474 -20.40 -1.76 -24.85
C GLU A 474 -18.94 -1.33 -24.68
N TYR A 475 -18.75 -0.15 -24.09
CA TYR A 475 -17.49 0.37 -23.64
C TYR A 475 -17.64 1.18 -22.34
N ASN A 476 -16.59 1.12 -21.54
CA ASN A 476 -16.39 2.01 -20.40
C ASN A 476 -14.92 2.41 -20.30
N PHE A 477 -14.68 3.65 -19.90
CA PHE A 477 -13.35 4.21 -19.70
C PHE A 477 -13.35 5.03 -18.42
N GLU A 478 -12.34 4.83 -17.58
CA GLU A 478 -12.11 5.60 -16.37
C GLU A 478 -10.65 6.05 -16.32
N ALA A 479 -10.44 7.31 -15.95
CA ALA A 479 -9.13 7.86 -15.67
C ALA A 479 -9.12 8.48 -14.28
N ARG A 480 -8.10 8.16 -13.49
CA ARG A 480 -7.87 8.71 -12.16
C ARG A 480 -6.47 9.28 -12.05
N LEU A 481 -6.37 10.49 -11.51
CA LEU A 481 -5.11 11.13 -11.13
C LEU A 481 -5.18 11.49 -9.65
N ALA A 482 -4.25 10.97 -8.85
CA ALA A 482 -4.20 11.20 -7.41
C ALA A 482 -2.83 11.70 -6.97
N ARG A 483 -2.80 12.67 -6.06
CA ARG A 483 -1.59 13.10 -5.33
C ARG A 483 -1.73 12.72 -3.86
N ARG A 484 -0.76 11.99 -3.34
CA ARG A 484 -0.69 11.55 -1.95
C ARG A 484 0.47 12.20 -1.21
N TRP A 485 0.25 12.55 0.05
CA TRP A 485 1.32 13.00 0.94
C TRP A 485 1.05 12.58 2.38
N GLY A 486 2.12 12.30 3.12
CA GLY A 486 1.98 11.62 4.41
C GLY A 486 1.28 10.26 4.28
N ALA A 487 0.80 9.72 5.39
CA ALA A 487 0.20 8.39 5.42
C ALA A 487 -1.28 8.36 4.98
N ILE A 488 -2.00 9.48 5.11
CA ILE A 488 -3.47 9.50 4.99
C ILE A 488 -4.04 10.65 4.16
N ASN A 489 -3.20 11.51 3.58
CA ASN A 489 -3.69 12.61 2.75
C ASN A 489 -3.67 12.25 1.27
N GLU A 490 -4.75 12.58 0.57
CA GLU A 490 -4.90 12.35 -0.86
C GLU A 490 -5.79 13.45 -1.46
N VAL A 491 -5.44 13.93 -2.66
CA VAL A 491 -6.40 14.58 -3.56
C VAL A 491 -6.45 13.77 -4.84
N ALA A 492 -7.65 13.43 -5.30
CA ALA A 492 -7.86 12.62 -6.49
C ALA A 492 -8.92 13.24 -7.38
N LEU A 493 -8.64 13.29 -8.69
CA LEU A 493 -9.59 13.58 -9.75
C LEU A 493 -9.88 12.28 -10.49
N VAL A 494 -11.15 11.98 -10.72
CA VAL A 494 -11.62 10.85 -11.53
C VAL A 494 -12.54 11.37 -12.62
N GLY A 495 -12.38 10.85 -13.82
CA GLY A 495 -13.31 11.06 -14.93
C GLY A 495 -13.67 9.71 -15.53
N ALA A 496 -14.94 9.52 -15.89
CA ALA A 496 -15.39 8.31 -16.56
C ALA A 496 -16.39 8.60 -17.68
N LEU A 497 -16.41 7.69 -18.66
CA LEU A 497 -17.31 7.66 -19.81
C LEU A 497 -17.74 6.22 -20.02
N SER A 498 -19.04 5.98 -20.18
CA SER A 498 -19.55 4.67 -20.60
C SER A 498 -20.74 4.82 -21.53
N ASN A 499 -20.99 3.80 -22.37
CA ASN A 499 -22.25 3.65 -23.09
C ASN A 499 -23.11 2.50 -22.57
N SER A 500 -22.80 1.97 -21.39
CA SER A 500 -23.60 0.90 -20.79
C SER A 500 -24.98 1.43 -20.42
N GLN A 501 -26.04 0.73 -20.85
CA GLN A 501 -27.41 1.17 -20.63
C GLN A 501 -27.76 1.21 -19.13
N VAL A 502 -27.15 0.33 -18.32
CA VAL A 502 -27.29 0.33 -16.86
C VAL A 502 -26.51 1.46 -16.16
N SER A 503 -25.65 2.19 -16.88
CA SER A 503 -24.96 3.37 -16.32
C SER A 503 -25.88 4.59 -16.23
N SER A 504 -27.05 4.54 -16.86
CA SER A 504 -28.10 5.52 -16.70
C SER A 504 -29.25 4.91 -15.91
N THR A 505 -29.90 5.71 -15.07
CA THR A 505 -31.04 5.24 -14.30
C THR A 505 -32.33 5.24 -15.11
N THR A 506 -32.31 5.74 -16.35
CA THR A 506 -33.46 5.98 -17.24
C THR A 506 -33.30 5.41 -18.65
N GLY A 507 -32.21 4.68 -18.95
CA GLY A 507 -32.01 3.98 -20.23
C GLY A 507 -31.28 4.78 -21.32
N ALA A 508 -30.57 5.84 -20.94
CA ALA A 508 -29.64 6.58 -21.79
C ALA A 508 -28.38 5.79 -22.19
N PHE A 509 -27.93 6.04 -23.41
CA PHE A 509 -26.83 5.31 -24.06
C PHE A 509 -25.45 5.88 -23.80
N ARG A 510 -25.30 7.06 -23.19
CA ARG A 510 -23.99 7.62 -22.86
C ARG A 510 -24.05 8.29 -21.51
N TYR A 511 -23.09 7.97 -20.66
CA TYR A 511 -22.97 8.47 -19.29
C TYR A 511 -21.56 9.02 -19.07
N TYR A 512 -21.48 10.21 -18.48
CA TYR A 512 -20.26 10.94 -18.18
C TYR A 512 -20.22 11.27 -16.70
N THR A 513 -19.07 11.09 -16.05
CA THR A 513 -18.87 11.49 -14.65
C THR A 513 -17.55 12.18 -14.45
N ALA A 514 -17.53 13.13 -13.51
CA ALA A 514 -16.33 13.71 -12.95
C ALA A 514 -16.43 13.73 -11.42
N LEU A 515 -15.33 13.43 -10.74
CA LEU A 515 -15.26 13.37 -9.28
C LEU A 515 -13.95 13.99 -8.79
N LEU A 516 -14.03 14.91 -7.84
CA LEU A 516 -12.89 15.42 -7.09
C LEU A 516 -13.05 15.01 -5.62
N THR A 517 -12.08 14.27 -5.10
CA THR A 517 -12.05 13.85 -3.69
C THR A 517 -10.79 14.39 -3.03
N ALA A 518 -10.94 14.96 -1.83
CA ALA A 518 -9.86 15.34 -0.94
C ALA A 518 -10.02 14.59 0.38
N ARG A 519 -8.97 13.91 0.83
CA ARG A 519 -8.87 13.24 2.13
C ARG A 519 -7.72 13.85 2.90
N ILE A 520 -7.98 14.27 4.13
CA ILE A 520 -7.01 14.95 4.98
C ILE A 520 -7.06 14.35 6.39
N GLY A 521 -5.91 13.99 6.92
CA GLY A 521 -5.70 13.65 8.32
C GLY A 521 -5.44 14.88 9.17
N LEU A 522 -6.12 14.96 10.31
CA LEU A 522 -5.90 15.97 11.34
C LEU A 522 -4.86 15.47 12.36
#